data_AF-A0A1X7SQH3-F1
#
_entry.id   AF-A0A1X7SQH3-F1
#
_cell.length_a   1.000
_cell.length_b   1.000
_cell.length_c   1.000
_cell.angle_alpha   90.00
_cell.angle_beta   90.00
_cell.angle_gamma   90.00
#
_symmetry.space_group_name_H-M   'P 1'
#
loop_
_entity.id
_entity.type
_entity.pdbx_description
1 polymer ?
#
loop_
_entity_poly.entity_id
_entity_poly.type
_entity_poly.pdbx_seq_one_letter_code
_entity_poly.pdbx_strand_id
1 'polypeptide(L)' 'MFQDDADLVMEFVANQGMDALITVARDADATFQQYILKAVGEIVVYVDGMHGLIRCNEMIQWLYQLS' A
#
# COMPACT_ATOMS: atom_id res chain seq x y z
N MET A 1 6.75 10.74 -1.53
CA MET A 1 5.54 11.42 -1.01
C MET A 1 5.12 10.89 0.37
N PHE A 2 5.75 9.82 0.88
CA PHE A 2 5.67 9.41 2.30
C PHE A 2 7.02 9.40 3.04
N GLN A 3 8.14 9.65 2.33
CA GLN A 3 9.49 9.51 2.87
C GLN A 3 9.85 10.45 4.04
N ASP A 4 9.11 11.53 4.25
CA ASP A 4 9.41 12.54 5.28
C ASP A 4 8.52 12.45 6.52
N ASP A 5 7.47 11.61 6.53
CA ASP A 5 6.47 11.59 7.63
C ASP A 5 6.03 10.15 7.99
N ALA A 6 6.76 9.52 8.91
CA ALA A 6 6.38 8.23 9.48
C ALA A 6 5.00 8.27 10.18
N ASP A 7 4.62 9.42 10.71
CA ASP A 7 3.32 9.64 11.36
C ASP A 7 2.17 9.52 10.36
N LEU A 8 2.35 9.99 9.12
CA LEU A 8 1.34 9.84 8.06
C LEU A 8 1.19 8.37 7.64
N VAL A 9 2.27 7.60 7.62
CA VAL A 9 2.22 6.16 7.35
C VAL A 9 1.47 5.43 8.46
N MET A 10 1.74 5.80 9.71
CA MET A 10 1.05 5.23 10.86
C MET A 10 -0.45 5.53 10.83
N GLU A 11 -0.85 6.79 10.60
CA GLU A 11 -2.26 7.17 10.46
C GLU A 11 -2.92 6.48 9.27
N PHE A 12 -2.21 6.36 8.15
CA PHE A 12 -2.71 5.66 6.97
C PHE A 12 -3.03 4.20 7.28
N VAL A 13 -2.11 3.48 7.92
CA VAL A 13 -2.30 2.08 8.31
C VAL A 13 -3.38 1.93 9.38
N ALA A 14 -3.42 2.84 10.36
CA ALA A 14 -4.42 2.85 11.42
C ALA A 14 -5.85 3.05 10.88
N ASN A 15 -6.01 3.82 9.80
CA ASN A 15 -7.29 4.08 9.14
C ASN A 15 -7.64 3.06 8.04
N GLN A 16 -7.07 1.85 8.05
CA GLN A 16 -7.32 0.82 7.03
C GLN A 16 -7.00 1.29 5.60
N GLY A 17 -6.03 2.19 5.47
CA GLY A 17 -5.65 2.77 4.17
C GLY A 17 -5.19 1.71 3.17
N MET A 18 -4.56 0.62 3.64
CA MET A 18 -4.14 -0.49 2.77
C MET A 18 -5.33 -1.18 2.09
N ASP A 19 -6.43 -1.39 2.82
CA ASP A 19 -7.66 -2.01 2.29
C ASP A 19 -8.37 -1.10 1.27
N ALA A 20 -8.32 0.22 1.51
CA ALA A 20 -8.78 1.21 0.53
C ALA A 20 -7.90 1.22 -0.72
N LEU A 21 -6.57 1.15 -0.55
CA LEU A 21 -5.61 1.11 -1.66
C LEU A 21 -5.83 -0.10 -2.57
N ILE A 22 -6.00 -1.30 -2.01
CA ILE A 22 -6.23 -2.52 -2.82
C ILE A 22 -7.56 -2.47 -3.58
N THR A 23 -8.60 -1.88 -2.97
CA THR A 23 -9.89 -1.69 -3.63
C THR A 23 -9.73 -0.83 -4.89
N VAL A 24 -9.00 0.28 -4.80
CA VAL A 24 -8.70 1.14 -5.96
C VAL A 24 -7.78 0.43 -6.95
N ALA A 25 -6.80 -0.34 -6.47
CA ALA A 25 -5.82 -1.04 -7.30
C ALA A 25 -6.43 -2.11 -8.22
N ARG A 26 -7.54 -2.74 -7.78
CA ARG A 26 -8.27 -3.75 -8.56
C ARG A 26 -8.96 -3.17 -9.79
N ASP A 27 -9.52 -1.97 -9.65
CA ASP A 27 -10.25 -1.30 -10.74
C ASP A 27 -9.36 -0.32 -11.53
N ALA A 28 -8.13 -0.09 -11.08
CA ALA A 28 -7.15 0.77 -11.70
C ALA A 28 -6.59 0.20 -13.01
N ASP A 29 -6.29 1.09 -13.96
CA ASP A 29 -5.52 0.73 -15.15
C ASP A 29 -4.04 0.45 -14.81
N ALA A 30 -3.30 -0.10 -15.78
CA ALA A 30 -1.90 -0.46 -15.59
C ALA A 30 -1.01 0.73 -15.17
N THR A 31 -1.35 1.96 -15.56
CA THR A 31 -0.60 3.15 -15.18
C THR A 31 -0.83 3.51 -13.72
N PHE A 32 -2.08 3.51 -13.27
CA PHE A 32 -2.42 3.71 -11.86
C PHE A 32 -1.89 2.59 -10.97
N GLN A 33 -1.94 1.34 -11.41
CA GLN A 33 -1.34 0.22 -10.70
C GLN A 33 0.15 0.42 -10.45
N GLN A 34 0.91 0.95 -11.41
CA GLN A 34 2.33 1.29 -11.21
C GLN A 34 2.54 2.41 -10.20
N TYR A 35 1.66 3.42 -10.17
CA TYR A 35 1.72 4.47 -9.14
C TYR A 35 1.42 3.92 -7.75
N ILE A 36 0.42 3.04 -7.64
CA ILE A 36 0.07 2.36 -6.40
C ILE A 36 1.24 1.49 -5.93
N LEU A 37 1.87 0.73 -6.82
CA LEU A 37 3.03 -0.09 -6.50
C LEU A 37 4.18 0.74 -5.94
N LYS A 38 4.45 1.92 -6.54
CA LYS A 38 5.46 2.86 -6.03
C LYS A 38 5.10 3.39 -4.64
N ALA A 39 3.83 3.77 -4.42
CA ALA A 39 3.36 4.27 -3.12
C ALA A 39 3.46 3.18 -2.03
N VAL A 40 3.04 1.95 -2.34
CA VAL A 40 3.18 0.79 -1.46
C VAL A 40 4.66 0.55 -1.15
N GLY A 41 5.53 0.63 -2.17
CA GLY A 41 6.98 0.53 -2.01
C GLY A 41 7.57 1.58 -1.07
N GLU A 42 7.04 2.80 -1.06
CA GLU A 42 7.44 3.83 -0.09
C GLU A 42 6.92 3.53 1.33
N ILE A 43 5.70 3.00 1.46
CA ILE A 43 5.07 2.71 2.74
C ILE A 43 5.73 1.53 3.46
N VAL A 44 6.07 0.47 2.74
CA VAL A 44 6.64 -0.77 3.33
C VAL A 44 8.08 -0.62 3.82
N VAL A 45 8.72 0.53 3.58
CA VAL A 45 10.02 0.86 4.21
C VAL A 45 9.85 1.10 5.71
N TYR A 46 8.64 1.48 6.15
CA TYR A 46 8.29 1.71 7.55
C TYR A 46 7.75 0.45 8.21
N VAL A 47 8.05 0.27 9.50
CA VAL A 47 7.60 -0.89 10.31
C VAL A 47 6.07 -0.97 10.32
N ASP A 48 5.40 0.16 10.55
CA ASP A 48 3.94 0.23 10.56
C ASP A 48 3.35 -0.08 9.18
N GLY A 49 4.00 0.39 8.12
CA GLY A 49 3.63 0.08 6.73
C GLY A 49 3.69 -1.42 6.43
N MET A 50 4.77 -2.10 6.85
CA MET A 50 4.86 -3.56 6.72
C MET A 50 3.81 -4.28 7.56
N HIS A 51 3.55 -3.84 8.79
CA HIS A 51 2.47 -4.40 9.61
C HIS A 51 1.10 -4.25 8.94
N GLY A 52 0.84 -3.10 8.31
CA GLY A 52 -0.37 -2.88 7.50
C GLY A 52 -0.45 -3.83 6.31
N LEU A 53 0.65 -3.99 5.57
CA LEU A 53 0.71 -4.90 4.43
C LEU A 53 0.45 -6.36 4.83
N ILE A 54 1.07 -6.84 5.91
CA ILE A 54 0.89 -8.21 6.41
C ILE A 54 -0.55 -8.46 6.86
N ARG A 55 -1.24 -7.44 7.38
CA ARG A 55 -2.66 -7.52 7.75
C ARG A 55 -3.57 -7.53 6.52
N CYS A 56 -3.19 -6.86 5.44
CA CYS A 56 -3.93 -6.82 4.18
C CYS A 56 -3.46 -7.92 3.22
N ASN A 57 -3.92 -9.16 3.46
CA ASN A 57 -3.55 -10.32 2.63
C ASN A 57 -3.92 -10.15 1.15
N GLU A 58 -4.97 -9.37 0.84
CA GLU A 58 -5.38 -9.07 -0.53
C GLU A 58 -4.34 -8.24 -1.28
N MET A 59 -3.70 -7.27 -0.59
CA MET A 59 -2.61 -6.49 -1.17
C MET A 59 -1.41 -7.38 -1.50
N ILE A 60 -1.06 -8.33 -0.61
CA ILE A 60 0.01 -9.29 -0.87
C ILE A 60 -0.30 -10.14 -2.11
N GLN A 61 -1.52 -10.68 -2.20
CA GLN A 61 -1.94 -11.47 -3.36
C GLN A 61 -1.89 -10.65 -4.67
N TRP A 62 -2.30 -9.39 -4.62
CA TRP A 62 -2.24 -8.49 -5.78
C TRP A 62 -0.80 -8.21 -6.21
N LEU A 63 0.12 -7.99 -5.27
CA LEU A 63 1.55 -7.83 -5.59
C LEU A 63 2.12 -9.05 -6.33
N TYR A 64 1.75 -10.27 -5.92
CA TYR A 64 2.15 -11.51 -6.60
C TYR A 64 1.53 -11.69 -7.99
N GLN A 65 0.37 -11.10 -8.25
CA GLN A 65 -0.26 -11.15 -9.58
C GLN A 65 0.37 -10.17 -10.58
N LEU A 66 1.04 -9.13 -10.08
CA LEU A 66 1.74 -8.13 -10.89
C LEU A 66 3.18 -8.50 -11.23
N SER A 67 3.77 -9.45 -10.50
CA SER A 67 5.13 -9.97 -10.74
C SER A 67 5.24 -10.93 -11.91
#